data_AF-A0A1V5Y7H2-F1
#
_entry.id   AF-A0A1V5Y7H2-F1
#
_cell.length_a   1.000
_cell.length_b   1.000
_cell.length_c   1.000
_cell.angle_alpha   90.00
_cell.angle_beta   90.00
_cell.angle_gamma   90.00
#
_symmetry.space_group_name_H-M   'P 1'
#
loop_
_entity.id
_entity.type
_entity.pdbx_description
1 polymer ?
#
loop_
_entity_poly.entity_id
_entity_poly.type
_entity_poly.pdbx_seq_one_letter_code
_entity_poly.pdbx_strand_id
1 'polypeptide(L)' 'MQLPQLTFFCELEPVALTSLFADGRVAEVLKAMGARISLGLIDLTPERAAVVQALNQVGVPVVAWLLLPKAEG' A
#
# COMPACT_ATOMS: atom_id res chain seq x y z
N MET A 1 -18.96 -8.05 19.43
CA MET A 1 -17.90 -7.04 19.68
C MET A 1 -17.13 -6.85 18.38
N GLN A 2 -16.95 -5.62 17.92
CA GLN A 2 -16.19 -5.33 16.70
C GLN A 2 -14.70 -5.21 17.07
N LEU A 3 -13.86 -6.05 16.48
CA LEU A 3 -12.41 -5.97 16.67
C LEU A 3 -11.88 -4.67 16.05
N PRO A 4 -10.88 -4.01 16.67
CA PRO A 4 -10.25 -2.84 16.05
C PRO A 4 -9.61 -3.23 14.73
N GLN A 5 -9.79 -2.40 13.71
CA GLN A 5 -9.20 -2.62 12.40
C GLN A 5 -7.85 -1.91 12.30
N LEU A 6 -6.79 -2.66 12.03
CA LEU A 6 -5.46 -2.11 11.82
C LEU A 6 -5.32 -1.53 10.42
N THR A 7 -4.71 -0.36 10.33
CA THR A 7 -4.33 0.27 9.06
C THR A 7 -2.84 0.61 9.12
N PHE A 8 -2.08 0.11 8.16
CA PHE A 8 -0.65 0.40 8.02
C PHE A 8 -0.44 1.56 7.07
N PHE A 9 0.46 2.48 7.41
CA PHE A 9 0.85 3.58 6.55
C PHE A 9 2.12 3.25 5.77
N CYS A 10 2.16 3.61 4.49
CA CYS A 10 3.33 3.44 3.63
C CYS A 10 3.46 4.64 2.66
N GLU A 11 4.69 5.12 2.45
CA GLU A 11 5.02 6.19 1.51
C GLU A 11 6.34 5.90 0.77
N LEU A 12 6.68 4.62 0.63
CA LEU A 12 7.93 4.21 0.01
C LEU A 12 8.04 4.68 -1.44
N GLU A 13 9.27 4.98 -1.84
CA GLU A 13 9.66 5.24 -3.24
C GLU A 13 9.39 4.01 -4.14
N PRO A 14 9.24 4.16 -5.47
CA PRO A 14 8.68 3.11 -6.34
C PRO A 14 9.43 1.77 -6.26
N VAL A 15 10.76 1.81 -6.22
CA VAL A 15 11.61 0.62 -6.15
C VAL A 15 11.43 -0.10 -4.81
N ALA A 16 11.42 0.65 -3.71
CA ALA A 16 11.25 0.09 -2.37
C ALA A 16 9.83 -0.46 -2.15
N LEU A 17 8.80 0.25 -2.66
CA LEU A 17 7.41 -0.19 -2.62
C LEU A 17 7.23 -1.50 -3.39
N THR A 18 7.75 -1.57 -4.61
CA THR A 18 7.69 -2.80 -5.43
C THR A 18 8.42 -3.94 -4.73
N SER A 19 9.61 -3.68 -4.16
CA SER A 19 10.41 -4.69 -3.48
C SER A 19 9.72 -5.24 -2.23
N LEU A 20 9.02 -4.39 -1.47
CA LEU A 20 8.27 -4.79 -0.27
C LEU A 20 7.20 -5.83 -0.57
N PHE A 21 6.56 -5.75 -1.74
CA PHE A 21 5.45 -6.62 -2.14
C PHE A 21 5.85 -7.69 -3.16
N ALA A 22 7.12 -7.77 -3.57
CA ALA A 22 7.57 -8.61 -4.68
C ALA A 22 7.36 -10.11 -4.46
N ASP A 23 7.49 -10.59 -3.22
CA ASP A 23 7.34 -12.02 -2.90
C ASP A 23 5.96 -12.40 -2.32
N GLY A 24 5.04 -11.45 -2.23
CA GLY A 24 3.68 -11.65 -1.74
C GLY A 24 3.53 -11.87 -0.23
N ARG A 25 4.59 -12.15 0.52
CA ARG A 25 4.49 -12.52 1.96
C ARG A 25 3.86 -11.42 2.80
N VAL A 26 4.23 -10.16 2.54
CA VAL A 26 3.65 -9.01 3.26
C VAL A 26 2.15 -8.90 2.97
N ALA A 27 1.73 -9.12 1.72
CA ALA A 27 0.32 -9.05 1.35
C ALA A 27 -0.50 -10.19 1.99
N GLU A 28 0.07 -11.40 2.09
CA GLU A 28 -0.55 -12.53 2.79
C GLU A 28 -0.76 -12.25 4.28
N VAL A 29 0.25 -11.68 4.95
CA VAL A 29 0.15 -11.30 6.37
C VAL A 29 -0.94 -10.24 6.56
N LEU A 30 -0.97 -9.19 5.74
CA LEU A 30 -1.99 -8.15 5.80
C LEU A 30 -3.40 -8.70 5.60
N LYS A 31 -3.56 -9.63 4.65
CA LYS A 31 -4.83 -10.32 4.39
C LYS A 31 -5.25 -11.15 5.60
N ALA A 32 -4.35 -11.96 6.18
CA ALA A 32 -4.63 -12.79 7.34
C ALA A 32 -5.05 -11.96 8.57
N MET A 33 -4.51 -10.75 8.69
CA MET A 33 -4.88 -9.79 9.74
C MET A 33 -6.20 -9.05 9.49
N GLY A 34 -6.76 -9.11 8.28
CA GLY A 34 -7.87 -8.23 7.87
C GLY A 34 -7.49 -6.75 7.91
N ALA A 35 -6.20 -6.45 7.73
CA ALA A 35 -5.65 -5.10 7.81
C ALA A 35 -5.86 -4.32 6.50
N ARG A 36 -5.71 -3.00 6.59
CA ARG A 36 -5.76 -2.06 5.46
C ARG A 36 -4.41 -1.39 5.25
N ILE A 37 -4.21 -0.83 4.07
CA ILE A 37 -3.08 0.05 3.78
C ILE A 37 -3.60 1.47 3.47
N SER A 38 -2.96 2.44 4.09
CA SER A 38 -3.00 3.85 3.71
C SER A 38 -1.69 4.18 2.98
N LEU A 39 -1.77 4.61 1.72
CA LEU A 39 -0.62 4.75 0.82
C LEU A 39 -0.47 6.19 0.32
N GLY A 40 0.59 6.87 0.76
CA GLY A 40 1.02 8.14 0.20
C GLY A 40 1.81 7.92 -1.09
N LEU A 41 1.45 8.60 -2.17
CA LEU A 41 2.09 8.50 -3.48
C LEU A 41 2.59 9.87 -3.95
N ILE A 42 3.82 9.97 -4.43
CA ILE A 42 4.32 11.21 -5.07
C ILE A 42 3.86 11.36 -6.52
N ASP A 43 3.48 10.26 -7.16
CA ASP A 43 3.05 10.20 -8.56
C ASP A 43 2.14 8.97 -8.82
N LEU A 44 1.50 8.94 -10.00
CA LEU A 44 0.58 7.87 -10.42
C LEU A 44 1.21 6.99 -11.50
N THR A 45 2.46 6.56 -11.30
CA THR A 45 3.16 5.72 -12.29
C THR A 45 2.52 4.33 -12.42
N PRO A 46 2.62 3.67 -13.59
CA PRO A 46 2.13 2.31 -13.78
C PRO A 46 2.72 1.30 -12.78
N GLU A 47 3.96 1.49 -12.36
CA GLU A 47 4.66 0.64 -11.39
C GLU A 47 3.96 0.65 -10.02
N ARG A 48 3.61 1.84 -9.53
CA ARG A 48 2.85 2.00 -8.27
C ARG A 48 1.43 1.47 -8.41
N ALA A 49 0.79 1.71 -9.55
CA ALA A 49 -0.54 1.18 -9.82
C ALA A 49 -0.55 -0.36 -9.81
N ALA A 50 0.48 -1.01 -10.35
CA ALA A 50 0.60 -2.47 -10.34
C ALA A 50 0.66 -3.04 -8.91
N VAL A 51 1.38 -2.39 -7.99
CA VAL A 51 1.40 -2.79 -6.57
C VAL A 51 0.01 -2.70 -5.94
N VAL A 52 -0.70 -1.60 -6.15
CA VAL A 52 -2.06 -1.42 -5.60
C VAL A 52 -3.03 -2.46 -6.19
N GLN A 53 -2.94 -2.72 -7.49
CA GLN A 53 -3.75 -3.74 -8.15
C GLN A 53 -3.48 -5.14 -7.57
N ALA A 54 -2.23 -5.52 -7.37
CA ALA A 54 -1.86 -6.80 -6.76
C ALA A 54 -2.42 -6.95 -5.34
N LEU A 55 -2.34 -5.90 -4.52
CA LEU A 55 -2.93 -5.86 -3.18
C LEU A 55 -4.45 -6.02 -3.22
N ASN A 56 -5.13 -5.34 -4.12
CA ASN A 56 -6.58 -5.44 -4.28
C ASN A 56 -7.00 -6.84 -4.74
N GLN A 57 -6.26 -7.46 -5.66
CA GLN A 57 -6.54 -8.82 -6.15
C GLN A 57 -6.50 -9.87 -5.04
N VAL A 58 -5.60 -9.72 -4.06
CA VAL A 58 -5.53 -10.63 -2.91
C VAL A 58 -6.49 -10.28 -1.78
N GLY A 59 -7.22 -9.16 -1.90
CA GLY A 59 -8.24 -8.72 -0.94
C GLY A 59 -7.73 -7.77 0.15
N VAL A 60 -6.57 -7.13 -0.04
CA VAL A 60 -6.06 -6.09 0.88
C VAL A 60 -6.61 -4.72 0.44
N PRO A 61 -7.46 -4.06 1.25
CA PRO A 61 -7.98 -2.74 0.92
C PRO A 61 -6.88 -1.68 1.01
N VAL A 62 -6.78 -0.85 -0.02
CA VAL A 62 -5.83 0.27 -0.10
C VAL A 62 -6.61 1.57 -0.23
N VAL A 63 -6.24 2.57 0.57
CA VAL A 63 -6.62 3.98 0.37
C VAL A 63 -5.35 4.73 -0.02
N ALA A 64 -5.29 5.24 -1.25
CA ALA A 64 -4.12 5.97 -1.75
C ALA A 64 -4.45 7.44 -2.02
N TRP A 65 -3.48 8.33 -1.77
CA TRP A 65 -3.60 9.76 -2.09
C TRP A 65 -2.27 10.32 -2.61
N LEU A 66 -2.38 11.42 -3.37
CA LEU A 66 -1.21 12.17 -3.84
C LEU A 66 -0.64 13.02 -2.70
N LEU A 67 0.66 12.87 -2.48
CA LEU A 67 1.45 13.71 -1.60
C LEU A 67 1.85 15.00 -2.34
N LEU A 68 2.14 16.05 -1.57
CA LEU A 68 2.79 17.22 -2.12
C LEU A 68 4.19 16.85 -2.64
N PRO A 69 4.70 17.57 -3.66
CA PRO A 69 6.11 17.49 -3.98
C PRO A 69 6.95 17.76 -2.73
N LYS A 70 8.05 17.03 -2.54
CA LYS A 70 8.92 17.19 -1.35
C LYS A 70 9.45 18.62 -1.16
N ALA A 71 9.54 19.39 -2.24
CA ALA A 71 9.94 20.79 -2.18
C ALA A 71 8.86 21.70 -1.54
N GLU A 72 7.63 21.21 -1.42
CA GLU A 72 6.45 21.90 -0.90
C GLU A 72 5.98 21.30 0.45
N GLY A 73 6.70 20.33 1.03
CA GLY A 73 6.39 19.64 2.28
C GLY A 73 7.40 18.58 2.67
#